data_AF-A0A835T5R8-F1
#
_entry.id   AF-A0A835T5R8-F1
#
_cell.length_a   1.000
_cell.length_b   1.000
_cell.length_c   1.000
_cell.angle_alpha   90.00
_cell.angle_beta   90.00
_cell.angle_gamma   90.00
#
_symmetry.space_group_name_H-M   'P 1'
#
loop_
_entity.id
_entity.type
_entity.pdbx_description
1 polymer ?
#
loop_
_entity_poly.entity_id
_entity_poly.type
_entity_poly.pdbx_seq_one_letter_code
_entity_poly.pdbx_strand_id
1 'polypeptide(L)'
;MAGALLVALVATHLFLWSCGQALTIEGTAMVRYMEGAPSAVRRSPPPRRRPPPTTTRGSGRHAPPAAASRQNLTQLVTPPQLQLACPQILDTASGYSREDPFCNTPRVVLAYGAAAEQLRNENGLLSGDIVNVTLGVAADGKISLAGLKSIKRGSQKCPKTPGGSGDSIVLYLLDFSSCPGSGMAAPAALTPEAARSLLLPTPPNDDNAAASGVAATSNLKAYQEICSYGSRRVNSSAVAVVGPVPVPCTGALTHPRPRKDLVGLSPAAADALRMNSTHAGWWDLSRSCSPADMNAIERAAEAFAQQLVAKDPSSAEGRKLRAILQWREHRRNIYVLPPGSSCAQSWPAIAEVSCTSSTCGVFVDASTLTPNAGGPHPPHILMHELLHVQGLTHADRGSVEAGDPTDIMGTFGGAGAGLLCPNAPNMYRIGWVKHINEPGTKPFQITTTGAFGNLTAANFSGDSGNWIMRLVLPAQGTREDNMIVVNVGAENNLINAKRAAGAQTYYFSYRVRNTTAGGYDSGLPSDFHKKVLVHAYNGIQSQRVFGFKPNLLDWGPSFQQNGTDTWTSPFLAIDANGLGGGVRLVVQNVNDTQAVVDICRITENGREDSCTDGLDNDCDGHPDAEDPDCQ
;
A
#
# COMPACT_ATOMS: atom_id res chain seq x y z
N MET A 1 -64.70 27.58 -24.55
CA MET A 1 -64.08 26.25 -24.65
C MET A 1 -62.61 26.25 -25.11
N ALA A 2 -61.98 27.39 -25.43
CA ALA A 2 -60.56 27.45 -25.83
C ALA A 2 -59.55 27.57 -24.66
N GLY A 3 -59.99 27.89 -23.44
CA GLY A 3 -59.10 28.07 -22.28
C GLY A 3 -58.69 26.80 -21.54
N ALA A 4 -59.45 25.71 -21.67
CA ALA A 4 -59.18 24.46 -20.94
C ALA A 4 -58.12 23.58 -21.63
N LEU A 5 -57.95 23.72 -22.95
CA LEU A 5 -56.99 22.92 -23.73
C LEU A 5 -55.54 23.40 -23.52
N LEU A 6 -55.33 24.70 -23.29
CA LEU A 6 -54.01 25.28 -23.06
C LEU A 6 -53.46 24.90 -21.67
N VAL A 7 -54.32 24.81 -20.65
CA VAL A 7 -53.92 24.39 -19.29
C VAL A 7 -53.59 22.89 -19.25
N ALA A 8 -54.29 22.06 -20.03
CA ALA A 8 -53.99 20.63 -20.12
C ALA A 8 -52.68 20.32 -20.86
N LEU A 9 -52.34 21.08 -21.92
CA LEU A 9 -51.08 20.97 -22.66
C LEU A 9 -49.87 21.50 -21.86
N VAL A 10 -50.05 22.58 -21.09
CA VAL A 10 -49.00 23.07 -20.18
C VAL A 10 -48.82 22.13 -18.98
N ALA A 11 -49.90 21.52 -18.46
CA ALA A 11 -49.81 20.52 -17.40
C ALA A 11 -49.17 19.20 -17.89
N THR A 12 -49.41 18.74 -19.12
CA THR A 12 -48.73 17.53 -19.66
C THR A 12 -47.26 17.78 -20.00
N HIS A 13 -46.88 18.99 -20.42
CA HIS A 13 -45.46 19.34 -20.56
C HIS A 13 -44.75 19.59 -19.23
N LEU A 14 -45.45 20.05 -18.18
CA LEU A 14 -44.88 20.15 -16.82
C LEU A 14 -44.82 18.79 -16.09
N PHE A 15 -45.72 17.84 -16.39
CA PHE A 15 -45.67 16.48 -15.84
C PHE A 15 -44.68 15.55 -16.55
N LEU A 16 -44.31 15.81 -17.82
CA LEU A 16 -43.24 15.08 -18.50
C LEU A 16 -41.84 15.60 -18.14
N TRP A 17 -41.74 16.75 -17.47
CA TRP A 17 -40.47 17.30 -16.94
C TRP A 17 -40.15 16.87 -15.50
N SER A 18 -41.06 16.16 -14.82
CA SER A 18 -40.85 15.64 -13.46
C SER A 18 -40.34 14.19 -13.40
N CYS A 19 -40.20 13.51 -14.55
CA CYS A 19 -39.38 12.30 -14.63
C CYS A 19 -37.93 12.73 -14.92
N GLY A 20 -37.21 13.13 -13.87
CA GLY A 20 -35.79 13.51 -13.97
C GLY A 20 -34.98 12.38 -14.57
N GLN A 21 -34.74 12.44 -15.89
CA GLN A 21 -33.84 11.50 -16.55
C GLN A 21 -32.45 11.73 -15.95
N ALA A 22 -31.93 10.70 -15.29
CA ALA A 22 -30.57 10.73 -14.77
C ALA A 22 -29.63 11.03 -15.93
N LEU A 23 -28.85 12.11 -15.80
CA LEU A 23 -27.84 12.45 -16.79
C LEU A 23 -26.82 11.32 -16.81
N THR A 24 -26.51 10.79 -17.99
CA THR A 24 -25.50 9.75 -18.14
C THR A 24 -24.25 10.34 -18.79
N ILE A 25 -23.08 10.10 -18.20
CA ILE A 25 -21.78 10.42 -18.82
C ILE A 25 -21.09 9.14 -19.23
N GLU A 26 -20.71 9.08 -20.49
CA GLU A 26 -19.83 8.05 -21.02
C GLU A 26 -18.45 8.62 -21.32
N GLY A 27 -17.42 7.84 -21.04
CA GLY A 27 -16.05 8.25 -21.29
C GLY A 27 -15.03 7.14 -21.10
N THR A 28 -13.79 7.45 -21.45
CA THR A 28 -12.64 6.60 -21.18
C THR A 28 -11.88 7.18 -19.99
N ALA A 29 -11.57 6.34 -19.01
CA ALA A 29 -10.81 6.72 -17.83
C ALA A 29 -9.71 5.73 -17.50
N MET A 30 -8.77 6.18 -16.69
CA MET A 30 -7.81 5.36 -16.00
C MET A 30 -8.29 5.11 -14.58
N VAL A 31 -8.19 3.86 -14.12
CA VAL A 31 -8.45 3.48 -12.74
C VAL A 31 -7.24 3.83 -11.88
N ARG A 32 -7.48 4.37 -10.68
CA ARG A 32 -6.47 4.48 -9.61
C ARG A 32 -7.04 3.83 -8.36
N TYR A 33 -6.38 2.81 -7.85
CA TYR A 33 -6.70 2.26 -6.53
C TYR A 33 -5.70 2.82 -5.52
N MET A 34 -6.21 3.57 -4.56
CA MET A 34 -5.43 4.27 -3.55
C MET A 34 -5.59 3.57 -2.19
N GLU A 35 -4.51 3.38 -1.47
CA GLU A 35 -4.46 2.82 -0.11
C GLU A 35 -3.40 3.61 0.66
N GLY A 36 -3.46 3.66 1.99
CA GLY A 36 -2.52 4.46 2.75
C GLY A 36 -2.34 3.95 4.17
N ALA A 37 -1.17 4.27 4.73
CA ALA A 37 -0.74 3.76 6.02
C ALA A 37 -1.72 4.11 7.15
N PRO A 38 -1.92 3.20 8.12
CA PRO A 38 -2.52 3.58 9.38
C PRO A 38 -1.60 4.59 10.08
N SER A 39 -2.15 5.69 10.59
CA SER A 39 -1.38 6.59 11.45
C SER A 39 -2.17 7.02 12.67
N ALA A 40 -1.48 7.07 13.81
CA ALA A 40 -1.97 7.72 15.00
C ALA A 40 -1.81 9.24 14.84
N VAL A 41 -2.83 9.89 14.28
CA VAL A 41 -2.80 11.34 14.09
C VAL A 41 -3.20 12.03 15.39
N ARG A 42 -2.32 12.88 15.92
CA ARG A 42 -2.73 13.89 16.91
C ARG A 42 -3.61 14.91 16.20
N ARG A 43 -4.92 14.80 16.34
CA ARG A 43 -5.82 15.88 15.92
C ARG A 43 -5.47 17.12 16.73
N SER A 44 -5.01 18.17 16.06
CA SER A 44 -5.00 19.51 16.66
C SER A 44 -6.41 19.78 17.20
N PRO A 45 -6.56 20.21 18.46
CA PRO A 45 -7.88 20.56 18.96
C PRO A 45 -8.49 21.58 18.01
N PRO A 46 -9.80 21.48 17.71
CA PRO A 46 -10.47 22.44 16.83
C PRO A 46 -10.12 23.85 17.30
N PRO A 47 -9.85 24.79 16.38
CA PRO A 47 -9.47 26.15 16.75
C PRO A 47 -10.48 26.64 17.78
N ARG A 48 -10.01 26.95 19.00
CA ARG A 48 -10.88 27.37 20.09
C ARG A 48 -11.68 28.55 19.57
N ARG A 49 -12.99 28.38 19.41
CA ARG A 49 -13.91 29.50 19.20
C ARG A 49 -13.58 30.51 20.29
N ARG A 50 -13.29 31.76 19.90
CA ARG A 50 -13.05 32.84 20.87
C ARG A 50 -14.16 32.74 21.91
N PRO A 51 -13.85 32.59 23.21
CA PRO A 51 -14.88 32.64 24.21
C PRO A 51 -15.62 33.98 24.03
N PRO A 52 -16.96 34.00 24.17
CA PRO A 52 -17.70 35.25 24.15
C PRO A 52 -17.09 36.21 25.19
N PRO A 53 -17.08 37.52 24.95
CA PRO A 53 -16.47 38.48 25.87
C PRO A 53 -17.18 38.40 27.22
N THR A 54 -16.55 37.73 28.19
CA THR A 54 -17.03 37.68 29.56
C THR A 54 -16.70 38.99 30.23
N THR A 55 -17.74 39.76 30.53
CA THR A 55 -17.71 40.91 31.43
C THR A 55 -17.21 40.48 32.81
N THR A 56 -16.33 41.31 33.35
CA THR A 56 -15.64 41.30 34.65
C THR A 56 -16.48 40.91 35.89
N ARG A 57 -15.92 40.08 36.79
CA ARG A 57 -15.53 40.36 38.20
C ARG A 57 -15.45 39.07 39.03
N GLY A 58 -14.41 38.93 39.85
CA GLY A 58 -14.47 38.10 41.07
C GLY A 58 -13.29 37.14 41.30
N SER A 59 -12.34 37.60 42.11
CA SER A 59 -11.44 36.87 43.04
C SER A 59 -11.21 35.35 42.89
N GLY A 60 -9.94 35.01 42.62
CA GLY A 60 -9.08 34.25 43.55
C GLY A 60 -9.41 32.79 43.84
N ARG A 61 -8.68 31.87 43.17
CA ARG A 61 -8.02 30.68 43.75
C ARG A 61 -7.23 29.97 42.66
N HIS A 62 -5.91 29.85 42.83
CA HIS A 62 -5.06 29.02 41.97
C HIS A 62 -5.35 27.53 42.22
N ALA A 63 -5.96 26.87 41.24
CA ALA A 63 -6.00 25.41 41.18
C ALA A 63 -4.66 24.89 40.62
N PRO A 64 -4.14 23.76 41.14
CA PRO A 64 -2.92 23.15 40.63
C PRO A 64 -3.09 22.69 39.18
N PRO A 65 -2.00 22.62 38.39
CA PRO A 65 -2.08 22.23 36.99
C PRO A 65 -2.69 20.84 36.87
N ALA A 66 -3.81 20.75 36.16
CA ALA A 66 -4.46 19.48 35.85
C ALA A 66 -3.44 18.57 35.15
N ALA A 67 -3.31 17.35 35.67
CA ALA A 67 -2.54 16.29 35.05
C ALA A 67 -2.90 16.22 33.55
N ALA A 68 -1.89 16.29 32.69
CA ALA A 68 -2.07 16.18 31.24
C ALA A 68 -2.87 14.91 30.96
N SER A 69 -4.12 15.07 30.52
CA SER A 69 -4.94 13.92 30.16
C SER A 69 -4.19 13.18 29.05
N ARG A 70 -4.02 11.86 29.23
CA ARG A 70 -3.60 10.97 28.14
C ARG A 70 -4.63 11.17 27.04
N GLN A 71 -4.32 11.99 26.05
CA GLN A 71 -5.16 12.15 24.87
C GLN A 71 -5.13 10.81 24.15
N ASN A 72 -6.29 10.16 24.05
CA ASN A 72 -6.46 8.94 23.28
C ASN A 72 -6.08 9.24 21.83
N LEU A 73 -4.90 8.76 21.41
CA LEU A 73 -4.49 8.76 20.02
C LEU A 73 -5.50 7.90 19.25
N THR A 74 -6.30 8.53 18.40
CA THR A 74 -7.20 7.79 17.51
C THR A 74 -6.38 7.38 16.30
N GLN A 75 -6.27 6.07 16.07
CA GLN A 75 -5.67 5.53 14.85
C GLN A 75 -6.60 5.88 13.69
N LEU A 76 -6.13 6.72 12.78
CA LEU A 76 -6.82 7.05 11.54
C LEU A 76 -6.30 6.07 10.48
N VAL A 77 -7.16 5.18 10.02
CA VAL A 77 -6.88 4.32 8.86
C VAL A 77 -7.51 4.99 7.65
N THR A 78 -6.70 5.23 6.61
CA THR A 78 -7.20 5.77 5.34
C THR A 78 -7.95 4.66 4.62
N PRO A 79 -9.28 4.73 4.48
CA PRO A 79 -10.00 3.67 3.78
C PRO A 79 -9.54 3.63 2.31
N PRO A 80 -9.33 2.43 1.73
CA PRO A 80 -9.00 2.30 0.32
C PRO A 80 -9.99 3.05 -0.59
N GLN A 81 -9.51 3.56 -1.72
CA GLN A 81 -10.32 4.33 -2.65
C GLN A 81 -10.14 3.81 -4.07
N LEU A 82 -11.25 3.54 -4.77
CA LEU A 82 -11.20 3.31 -6.22
C LEU A 82 -11.60 4.60 -6.93
N GLN A 83 -10.65 5.22 -7.61
CA GLN A 83 -10.82 6.51 -8.27
C GLN A 83 -10.76 6.38 -9.79
N LEU A 84 -11.39 7.33 -10.47
CA LEU A 84 -11.21 7.57 -11.90
C LEU A 84 -10.33 8.80 -12.11
N ALA A 85 -9.41 8.68 -13.05
CA ALA A 85 -8.58 9.77 -13.54
C ALA A 85 -8.53 9.75 -15.07
N CYS A 86 -7.99 10.81 -15.67
CA CYS A 86 -7.72 10.77 -17.10
C CYS A 86 -6.52 9.86 -17.41
N PRO A 87 -6.54 9.10 -18.51
CA PRO A 87 -5.39 8.33 -18.95
C PRO A 87 -4.15 9.20 -19.09
N GLN A 88 -3.01 8.67 -18.65
CA GLN A 88 -1.73 9.31 -18.90
C GLN A 88 -1.18 8.90 -20.26
N ILE A 89 -0.69 9.89 -21.01
CA ILE A 89 -0.03 9.74 -22.30
C ILE A 89 1.36 10.38 -22.24
N LEU A 90 2.27 9.91 -23.10
CA LEU A 90 3.54 10.58 -23.31
C LEU A 90 3.33 11.67 -24.37
N ASP A 91 3.69 12.90 -24.03
CA ASP A 91 3.74 13.98 -25.00
C ASP A 91 4.84 13.71 -26.02
N THR A 92 4.49 13.65 -27.31
CA THR A 92 5.43 13.26 -28.37
C THR A 92 6.53 14.29 -28.60
N ALA A 93 6.29 15.56 -28.28
CA ALA A 93 7.25 16.63 -28.48
C ALA A 93 8.26 16.73 -27.33
N SER A 94 7.78 16.70 -26.09
CA SER A 94 8.61 16.88 -24.89
C SER A 94 9.08 15.58 -24.24
N GLY A 95 8.40 14.46 -24.52
CA GLY A 95 8.62 13.17 -23.86
C GLY A 95 8.10 13.10 -22.43
N TYR A 96 7.44 14.15 -21.93
CA TYR A 96 6.88 14.17 -20.57
C TYR A 96 5.56 13.42 -20.49
N SER A 97 5.32 12.79 -19.35
CA SER A 97 4.00 12.26 -19.02
C SER A 97 3.02 13.41 -18.80
N ARG A 98 1.83 13.31 -19.40
CA ARG A 98 0.70 14.22 -19.17
C ARG A 98 -0.61 13.48 -19.26
N GLU A 99 -1.68 14.05 -18.73
CA GLU A 99 -3.02 13.52 -18.98
C GLU A 99 -3.42 13.70 -20.45
N ASP A 100 -4.23 12.76 -20.94
CA ASP A 100 -4.85 12.84 -22.26
C ASP A 100 -5.70 14.12 -22.35
N PRO A 101 -5.34 15.08 -23.21
CA PRO A 101 -6.08 16.33 -23.35
C PRO A 101 -7.51 16.14 -23.91
N PHE A 102 -7.80 14.96 -24.47
CA PHE A 102 -9.12 14.62 -25.01
C PHE A 102 -10.00 13.84 -24.01
N CYS A 103 -9.45 13.43 -22.86
CA CYS A 103 -10.22 12.79 -21.83
C CYS A 103 -11.26 13.75 -21.22
N ASN A 104 -12.49 13.27 -21.12
CA ASN A 104 -13.65 14.00 -20.59
C ASN A 104 -14.27 13.32 -19.36
N THR A 105 -13.66 12.26 -18.84
CA THR A 105 -14.18 11.53 -17.68
C THR A 105 -13.95 12.35 -16.40
N PRO A 106 -14.95 12.46 -15.51
CA PRO A 106 -14.78 13.19 -14.26
C PRO A 106 -13.78 12.46 -13.35
N ARG A 107 -13.07 13.25 -12.53
CA ARG A 107 -12.12 12.75 -11.52
C ARG A 107 -12.86 12.53 -10.23
N VAL A 108 -13.24 11.28 -9.96
CA VAL A 108 -14.17 10.95 -8.88
C VAL A 108 -13.74 9.69 -8.15
N VAL A 109 -14.14 9.57 -6.89
CA VAL A 109 -14.05 8.33 -6.15
C VAL A 109 -15.32 7.52 -6.44
N LEU A 110 -15.17 6.33 -6.99
CA LEU A 110 -16.28 5.42 -7.27
C LEU A 110 -16.74 4.68 -6.02
N ALA A 111 -15.80 4.31 -5.16
CA ALA A 111 -16.06 3.56 -3.96
C ALA A 111 -14.95 3.77 -2.92
N TYR A 112 -15.30 3.56 -1.64
CA TYR A 112 -14.40 3.64 -0.49
C TYR A 112 -14.41 2.31 0.29
N GLY A 113 -13.33 2.03 1.01
CA GLY A 113 -13.22 0.89 1.93
C GLY A 113 -13.47 -0.46 1.25
N ALA A 114 -14.21 -1.33 1.93
CA ALA A 114 -14.57 -2.66 1.43
C ALA A 114 -15.31 -2.62 0.07
N ALA A 115 -16.09 -1.58 -0.21
CA ALA A 115 -16.75 -1.44 -1.52
C ALA A 115 -15.75 -1.15 -2.65
N ALA A 116 -14.66 -0.42 -2.36
CA ALA A 116 -13.58 -0.19 -3.32
C ALA A 116 -12.82 -1.48 -3.63
N GLU A 117 -12.53 -2.27 -2.60
CA GLU A 117 -11.91 -3.59 -2.72
C GLU A 117 -12.81 -4.55 -3.52
N GLN A 118 -14.09 -4.66 -3.16
CA GLN A 118 -15.05 -5.50 -3.87
C GLN A 118 -15.12 -5.12 -5.36
N LEU A 119 -15.33 -3.84 -5.67
CA LEU A 119 -15.45 -3.37 -7.05
C LEU A 119 -14.17 -3.62 -7.86
N ARG A 120 -12.99 -3.46 -7.24
CA ARG A 120 -11.69 -3.80 -7.83
C ARG A 120 -11.60 -5.30 -8.13
N ASN A 121 -11.95 -6.15 -7.16
CA ASN A 121 -11.84 -7.60 -7.24
C ASN A 121 -12.75 -8.16 -8.34
N GLU A 122 -14.03 -7.76 -8.35
CA GLU A 122 -15.04 -8.22 -9.30
C GLU A 122 -14.68 -7.87 -10.75
N ASN A 123 -14.03 -6.72 -10.96
CA ASN A 123 -13.68 -6.22 -12.29
C ASN A 123 -12.22 -6.47 -12.68
N GLY A 124 -11.43 -7.06 -11.79
CA GLY A 124 -10.02 -7.38 -12.02
C GLY A 124 -9.11 -6.16 -12.24
N LEU A 125 -9.42 -5.03 -11.59
CA LEU A 125 -8.85 -3.71 -11.91
C LEU A 125 -7.50 -3.42 -11.22
N LEU A 126 -6.58 -2.84 -11.99
CA LEU A 126 -5.33 -2.26 -11.49
C LEU A 126 -5.27 -0.75 -11.67
N SER A 127 -4.50 -0.10 -10.80
CA SER A 127 -4.06 1.29 -11.02
C SER A 127 -3.33 1.40 -12.36
N GLY A 128 -3.82 2.25 -13.25
CA GLY A 128 -3.33 2.40 -14.63
C GLY A 128 -4.11 1.62 -15.69
N ASP A 129 -5.06 0.76 -15.31
CA ASP A 129 -5.99 0.14 -16.27
C ASP A 129 -6.87 1.21 -16.92
N ILE A 130 -7.10 1.09 -18.22
CA ILE A 130 -7.99 1.97 -18.96
C ILE A 130 -9.34 1.27 -19.14
N VAL A 131 -10.40 1.98 -18.75
CA VAL A 131 -11.78 1.50 -18.71
C VAL A 131 -12.68 2.43 -19.53
N ASN A 132 -13.70 1.86 -20.16
CA ASN A 132 -14.88 2.59 -20.56
C ASN A 132 -15.79 2.63 -19.34
N VAL A 133 -16.28 3.81 -19.03
CA VAL A 133 -17.15 4.04 -17.88
C VAL A 133 -18.42 4.75 -18.32
N THR A 134 -19.52 4.32 -17.73
CA THR A 134 -20.82 4.96 -17.81
C THR A 134 -21.20 5.36 -16.39
N LEU A 135 -21.37 6.66 -16.16
CA LEU A 135 -21.70 7.24 -14.87
C LEU A 135 -23.11 7.83 -14.93
N GLY A 136 -23.95 7.48 -13.96
CA GLY A 136 -25.21 8.16 -13.73
C GLY A 136 -25.00 9.36 -12.81
N VAL A 137 -25.63 10.48 -13.11
CA VAL A 137 -25.69 11.66 -12.22
C VAL A 137 -27.13 11.87 -11.82
N ALA A 138 -27.38 11.73 -10.52
CA ALA A 138 -28.66 12.05 -9.92
C ALA A 138 -28.89 13.57 -9.88
N ALA A 139 -30.14 13.99 -9.68
CA ALA A 139 -30.51 15.40 -9.65
C ALA A 139 -29.82 16.20 -8.53
N ASP A 140 -29.36 15.52 -7.47
CA ASP A 140 -28.58 16.08 -6.36
C ASP A 140 -27.07 16.16 -6.65
N GLY A 141 -26.64 15.82 -7.87
CA GLY A 141 -25.24 15.80 -8.30
C GLY A 141 -24.47 14.56 -7.87
N LYS A 142 -25.11 13.58 -7.21
CA LYS A 142 -24.46 12.34 -6.81
C LYS A 142 -24.14 11.49 -8.04
N ILE A 143 -22.89 11.06 -8.13
CA ILE A 143 -22.42 10.16 -9.19
C ILE A 143 -22.57 8.71 -8.73
N SER A 144 -23.12 7.88 -9.60
CA SER A 144 -23.16 6.42 -9.44
C SER A 144 -22.54 5.74 -10.66
N LEU A 145 -21.92 4.59 -10.43
CA LEU A 145 -21.40 3.75 -11.51
C LEU A 145 -22.57 3.01 -12.16
N ALA A 146 -22.82 3.26 -13.45
CA ALA A 146 -23.84 2.56 -14.23
C ALA A 146 -23.23 1.45 -15.12
N GLY A 147 -21.96 1.59 -15.52
CA GLY A 147 -21.24 0.59 -16.30
C GLY A 147 -19.73 0.77 -16.24
N LEU A 148 -19.00 -0.34 -16.21
CA LEU A 148 -17.54 -0.36 -16.19
C LEU A 148 -17.03 -1.50 -17.06
N LYS A 149 -16.17 -1.20 -18.03
CA LYS A 149 -15.58 -2.21 -18.92
C LYS A 149 -14.11 -1.93 -19.16
N SER A 150 -13.23 -2.86 -18.77
CA SER A 150 -11.80 -2.77 -19.08
C SER A 150 -11.57 -2.83 -20.60
N ILE A 151 -10.79 -1.89 -21.12
CA ILE A 151 -10.40 -1.80 -22.54
C ILE A 151 -8.92 -2.11 -22.71
N LYS A 152 -8.08 -1.60 -21.79
CA LYS A 152 -6.65 -1.83 -21.79
C LYS A 152 -6.19 -2.17 -20.39
N ARG A 153 -5.58 -3.34 -20.27
CA ARG A 153 -4.90 -3.77 -19.05
C ARG A 153 -3.52 -3.12 -18.99
N GLY A 154 -3.25 -2.42 -17.90
CA GLY A 154 -1.92 -1.96 -17.54
C GLY A 154 -0.95 -3.15 -17.48
N SER A 155 0.29 -2.91 -17.89
CA SER A 155 1.35 -3.90 -17.84
C SER A 155 1.63 -4.27 -16.39
N GLN A 156 1.46 -5.55 -16.05
CA GLN A 156 1.90 -6.05 -14.76
C GLN A 156 3.42 -5.95 -14.69
N LYS A 157 3.94 -5.59 -13.51
CA LYS A 157 5.34 -5.79 -13.21
C LYS A 157 5.55 -7.30 -13.09
N CYS A 158 6.26 -7.90 -14.03
CA CYS A 158 6.89 -9.19 -13.72
C CYS A 158 7.85 -8.93 -12.55
N PRO A 159 7.91 -9.78 -11.52
CA PRO A 159 9.00 -9.75 -10.55
C PRO A 159 10.29 -9.82 -11.37
N LYS A 160 11.00 -8.69 -11.50
CA LYS A 160 12.17 -8.63 -12.39
C LYS A 160 13.22 -9.57 -11.80
N THR A 161 13.90 -10.29 -12.69
CA THR A 161 15.17 -10.93 -12.37
C THR A 161 16.15 -9.90 -11.76
N PRO A 162 17.01 -10.32 -10.83
CA PRO A 162 18.02 -9.44 -10.23
C PRO A 162 18.89 -8.83 -11.34
N GLY A 163 18.68 -7.53 -11.59
CA GLY A 163 19.24 -6.82 -12.74
C GLY A 163 19.06 -5.29 -12.72
N GLY A 164 18.65 -4.72 -11.56
CA GLY A 164 18.84 -3.31 -11.24
C GLY A 164 18.24 -2.29 -12.23
N SER A 165 16.93 -2.25 -12.40
CA SER A 165 16.32 -0.97 -12.81
C SER A 165 16.17 -0.11 -11.57
N GLY A 166 17.00 0.92 -11.43
CA GLY A 166 16.86 1.92 -10.37
C GLY A 166 15.48 2.59 -10.43
N ASP A 167 14.88 2.84 -9.28
CA ASP A 167 13.62 3.59 -9.22
C ASP A 167 13.91 5.07 -9.52
N SER A 168 13.13 5.67 -10.44
CA SER A 168 13.15 7.12 -10.66
C SER A 168 12.15 7.79 -9.73
N ILE A 169 12.63 8.73 -8.92
CA ILE A 169 11.87 9.36 -7.84
C ILE A 169 11.94 10.88 -7.98
N VAL A 170 10.77 11.54 -7.93
CA VAL A 170 10.67 12.98 -7.73
C VAL A 170 9.87 13.24 -6.47
N LEU A 171 10.44 13.99 -5.53
CA LEU A 171 9.76 14.46 -4.34
C LEU A 171 9.46 15.94 -4.48
N TYR A 172 8.17 16.27 -4.44
CA TYR A 172 7.64 17.62 -4.55
C TYR A 172 7.30 18.17 -3.17
N LEU A 173 7.87 19.33 -2.83
CA LEU A 173 7.57 20.08 -1.61
C LEU A 173 6.51 21.11 -1.94
N LEU A 174 5.26 20.85 -1.55
CA LEU A 174 4.13 21.68 -1.95
C LEU A 174 3.97 22.88 -1.02
N ASP A 175 3.55 24.02 -1.58
CA ASP A 175 3.28 25.26 -0.87
C ASP A 175 1.86 25.75 -1.17
N PHE A 176 1.01 25.78 -0.13
CA PHE A 176 -0.38 26.21 -0.18
C PHE A 176 -0.57 27.59 0.44
N SER A 177 0.50 28.39 0.57
CA SER A 177 0.46 29.74 1.15
C SER A 177 -0.50 30.68 0.40
N SER A 178 -0.89 30.34 -0.84
CA SER A 178 -1.92 31.07 -1.61
C SER A 178 -3.36 30.82 -1.14
N CYS A 179 -3.60 29.88 -0.22
CA CYS A 179 -4.93 29.53 0.28
C CYS A 179 -5.42 30.47 1.40
N PRO A 180 -6.45 31.31 1.18
CA PRO A 180 -7.02 32.12 2.25
C PRO A 180 -7.83 31.25 3.23
N GLY A 181 -7.62 31.40 4.55
CA GLY A 181 -8.45 30.77 5.58
C GLY A 181 -7.69 30.12 6.74
N SER A 182 -8.37 29.97 7.88
CA SER A 182 -7.80 29.49 9.15
C SER A 182 -7.26 28.06 9.05
N GLY A 183 -5.95 27.91 8.93
CA GLY A 183 -5.24 26.63 9.06
C GLY A 183 -4.84 25.92 7.76
N MET A 184 -5.12 26.52 6.59
CA MET A 184 -4.81 25.90 5.28
C MET A 184 -3.84 26.71 4.40
N ALA A 185 -3.62 28.00 4.71
CA ALA A 185 -2.47 28.73 4.20
C ALA A 185 -1.22 28.18 4.89
N ALA A 186 -0.53 27.25 4.25
CA ALA A 186 0.60 26.56 4.85
C ALA A 186 1.76 26.51 3.86
N PRO A 187 2.93 27.06 4.23
CA PRO A 187 4.13 26.93 3.43
C PRO A 187 4.62 25.47 3.42
N ALA A 188 5.52 25.17 2.49
CA ALA A 188 6.23 23.90 2.51
C ALA A 188 6.93 23.72 3.88
N ALA A 189 6.66 22.60 4.56
CA ALA A 189 7.15 22.37 5.91
C ALA A 189 8.54 21.71 5.97
N LEU A 190 9.03 21.15 4.86
CA LEU A 190 10.39 20.61 4.76
C LEU A 190 11.24 21.49 3.84
N THR A 191 12.53 21.60 4.14
CA THR A 191 13.50 22.16 3.21
C THR A 191 13.90 21.10 2.16
N PRO A 192 14.42 21.49 0.98
CA PRO A 192 14.96 20.56 0.00
C PRO A 192 16.04 19.63 0.57
N GLU A 193 16.88 20.13 1.47
CA GLU A 193 17.96 19.38 2.12
C GLU A 193 17.41 18.31 3.06
N ALA A 194 16.45 18.69 3.92
CA ALA A 194 15.78 17.75 4.82
C ALA A 194 15.01 16.68 4.05
N ALA A 195 14.33 17.06 2.97
CA ALA A 195 13.63 16.09 2.12
C ALA A 195 14.61 15.16 1.37
N ARG A 196 15.78 15.68 0.98
CA ARG A 196 16.82 14.87 0.34
C ARG A 196 17.42 13.85 1.31
N SER A 197 17.61 14.20 2.59
CA SER A 197 18.15 13.26 3.60
C SER A 197 17.18 12.12 3.93
N LEU A 198 15.86 12.31 3.74
CA LEU A 198 14.88 11.23 3.81
C LEU A 198 15.06 10.19 2.70
N LEU A 199 15.52 10.62 1.51
CA LEU A 199 15.66 9.77 0.34
C LEU A 199 17.04 9.12 0.24
N LEU A 200 18.08 9.89 0.56
CA LEU A 200 19.49 9.54 0.33
C LEU A 200 20.30 9.84 1.58
N PRO A 201 21.39 9.09 1.85
CA PRO A 201 22.31 9.41 2.93
C PRO A 201 22.91 10.79 2.74
N THR A 202 23.02 11.55 3.84
CA THR A 202 23.72 12.84 3.89
C THR A 202 25.21 12.60 3.58
N PRO A 203 25.86 13.46 2.77
CA PRO A 203 27.31 13.38 2.58
C PRO A 203 28.04 13.45 3.93
N PRO A 204 29.15 12.73 4.11
CA PRO A 204 29.85 12.63 5.39
C PRO A 204 30.44 13.94 5.94
N ASN A 205 30.37 15.06 5.20
CA ASN A 205 30.98 16.34 5.58
C ASN A 205 29.96 17.39 6.09
N ASP A 206 28.68 17.04 6.29
CA ASP A 206 27.71 17.96 6.84
C ASP A 206 27.69 17.88 8.38
N ASP A 207 28.41 18.78 9.03
CA ASP A 207 28.44 18.94 10.50
C ASP A 207 27.05 19.22 11.12
N ASN A 208 26.05 19.54 10.28
CA ASN A 208 24.65 19.75 10.66
C ASN A 208 23.78 18.47 10.61
N ALA A 209 24.32 17.32 10.18
CA ALA A 209 23.56 16.07 10.07
C ALA A 209 22.99 15.62 11.44
N ALA A 210 23.67 15.96 12.54
CA ALA A 210 23.23 15.67 13.91
C ALA A 210 21.99 16.46 14.34
N ALA A 211 21.71 17.62 13.71
CA ALA A 211 20.58 18.48 14.08
C ALA A 211 19.23 18.02 13.49
N SER A 212 19.24 17.12 12.50
CA SER A 212 18.01 16.66 11.84
C SER A 212 17.33 15.47 12.51
N GLY A 213 17.96 14.85 13.52
CA GLY A 213 17.38 13.72 14.28
C GLY A 213 17.09 12.45 13.48
N VAL A 214 17.30 12.46 12.16
CA VAL A 214 17.24 11.28 11.30
C VAL A 214 18.61 10.62 11.39
N ALA A 215 18.71 9.51 12.12
CA ALA A 215 19.93 8.72 12.15
C ALA A 215 20.38 8.46 10.70
N ALA A 216 21.64 8.81 10.38
CA ALA A 216 22.24 8.74 9.04
C ALA A 216 22.13 7.35 8.36
N THR A 217 21.60 6.35 9.08
CA THR A 217 21.45 4.94 8.71
C THR A 217 20.02 4.55 8.31
N SER A 218 18.99 5.39 8.48
CA SER A 218 17.59 5.08 8.15
C SER A 218 17.02 6.10 7.15
N ASN A 219 17.20 5.82 5.86
CA ASN A 219 16.67 6.60 4.73
C ASN A 219 16.09 5.64 3.68
N LEU A 220 15.36 6.16 2.69
CA LEU A 220 14.71 5.33 1.67
C LEU A 220 15.71 4.47 0.89
N LYS A 221 16.89 4.99 0.56
CA LYS A 221 17.94 4.22 -0.12
C LYS A 221 18.38 3.03 0.73
N ALA A 222 18.65 3.23 2.02
CA ALA A 222 18.99 2.15 2.94
C ALA A 222 17.87 1.11 3.00
N TYR A 223 16.61 1.55 3.10
CA TYR A 223 15.44 0.68 3.08
C TYR A 223 15.36 -0.22 1.85
N GLN A 224 15.43 0.38 0.66
CA GLN A 224 15.34 -0.35 -0.58
C GLN A 224 16.54 -1.28 -0.74
N GLU A 225 17.76 -0.84 -0.48
CA GLU A 225 18.95 -1.67 -0.70
C GLU A 225 19.10 -2.80 0.31
N ILE A 226 18.82 -2.54 1.59
CA ILE A 226 19.01 -3.53 2.66
C ILE A 226 17.87 -4.55 2.66
N CYS A 227 16.61 -4.09 2.63
CA CYS A 227 15.47 -5.01 2.69
C CYS A 227 15.26 -5.80 1.39
N SER A 228 15.87 -5.39 0.27
CA SER A 228 15.80 -6.10 -1.01
C SER A 228 17.09 -6.84 -1.40
N TYR A 229 18.07 -6.95 -0.49
CA TYR A 229 19.35 -7.61 -0.77
C TYR A 229 20.10 -7.00 -1.97
N GLY A 230 19.95 -5.69 -2.16
CA GLY A 230 20.56 -4.92 -3.25
C GLY A 230 19.91 -5.11 -4.62
N SER A 231 18.82 -5.89 -4.71
CA SER A 231 18.05 -6.07 -5.96
C SER A 231 17.32 -4.79 -6.39
N ARG A 232 16.97 -3.93 -5.42
CA ARG A 232 16.49 -2.57 -5.61
C ARG A 232 17.55 -1.57 -5.15
N ARG A 233 17.73 -0.52 -5.96
CA ARG A 233 18.69 0.55 -5.71
C ARG A 233 18.04 1.90 -5.94
N VAL A 234 18.35 2.84 -5.06
CA VAL A 234 17.95 4.24 -5.21
C VAL A 234 19.21 5.03 -5.56
N ASN A 235 19.40 5.28 -6.85
CA ASN A 235 20.56 6.00 -7.34
C ASN A 235 20.35 7.51 -7.18
N SER A 236 21.37 8.22 -6.68
CA SER A 236 21.29 9.68 -6.52
C SER A 236 21.05 10.42 -7.84
N SER A 237 21.43 9.84 -8.98
CA SER A 237 21.16 10.36 -10.33
C SER A 237 19.69 10.22 -10.76
N ALA A 238 18.92 9.33 -10.13
CA ALA A 238 17.53 9.05 -10.42
C ALA A 238 16.56 9.67 -9.40
N VAL A 239 17.07 10.50 -8.48
CA VAL A 239 16.28 11.17 -7.43
C VAL A 239 16.36 12.68 -7.59
N ALA A 240 15.22 13.35 -7.62
CA ALA A 240 15.12 14.81 -7.56
C ALA A 240 14.20 15.26 -6.42
N VAL A 241 14.56 16.37 -5.78
CA VAL A 241 13.70 17.11 -4.85
C VAL A 241 13.36 18.44 -5.51
N VAL A 242 12.08 18.76 -5.61
CA VAL A 242 11.56 19.95 -6.30
C VAL A 242 10.67 20.74 -5.36
N GLY A 243 10.99 22.01 -5.14
CA GLY A 243 10.12 22.94 -4.46
C GLY A 243 10.88 24.02 -3.67
N PRO A 244 10.16 24.89 -2.93
CA PRO A 244 8.70 24.87 -2.75
C PRO A 244 7.93 25.07 -4.06
N VAL A 245 6.89 24.25 -4.28
CA VAL A 245 6.01 24.29 -5.46
C VAL A 245 4.76 25.07 -5.10
N PRO A 246 4.56 26.29 -5.62
CA PRO A 246 3.34 27.04 -5.38
C PRO A 246 2.16 26.37 -6.09
N VAL A 247 1.16 25.96 -5.32
CA VAL A 247 -0.10 25.44 -5.88
C VAL A 247 -1.20 26.49 -5.66
N PRO A 248 -1.89 26.94 -6.72
CA PRO A 248 -3.03 27.84 -6.57
C PRO A 248 -4.12 27.16 -5.73
N CYS A 249 -4.67 27.90 -4.76
CA CYS A 249 -5.64 27.33 -3.85
C CYS A 249 -6.92 26.82 -4.52
N THR A 250 -7.41 27.63 -5.47
CA THR A 250 -8.58 27.31 -6.26
C THR A 250 -8.24 27.51 -7.73
N GLY A 251 -8.93 26.75 -8.58
CA GLY A 251 -8.78 26.89 -10.02
C GLY A 251 -9.65 25.89 -10.74
N ALA A 252 -9.79 26.08 -12.06
CA ALA A 252 -10.50 25.16 -12.91
C ALA A 252 -9.53 24.51 -13.89
N LEU A 253 -9.60 23.19 -14.03
CA LEU A 253 -8.97 22.49 -15.15
C LEU A 253 -9.75 22.86 -16.41
N THR A 254 -9.17 23.76 -17.21
CA THR A 254 -9.76 24.19 -18.48
C THR A 254 -9.81 23.00 -19.45
N HIS A 255 -11.02 22.56 -19.82
CA HIS A 255 -11.17 21.68 -20.96
C HIS A 255 -11.09 22.50 -22.25
N PRO A 256 -10.26 22.10 -23.24
CA PRO A 256 -10.13 22.83 -24.49
C PRO A 256 -11.37 22.79 -25.39
N ARG A 257 -12.45 22.08 -25.00
CA ARG A 257 -13.71 22.07 -25.75
C ARG A 257 -14.90 22.29 -24.80
N PRO A 258 -15.73 23.32 -25.01
CA PRO A 258 -17.04 23.39 -24.38
C PRO A 258 -17.87 22.18 -24.84
N ARG A 259 -18.36 21.41 -23.89
CA ARG A 259 -19.11 20.19 -24.14
C ARG A 259 -20.57 20.53 -24.50
N LYS A 260 -21.06 20.05 -25.65
CA LYS A 260 -22.40 20.35 -26.21
C LYS A 260 -23.56 19.73 -25.39
N ASP A 261 -23.25 18.75 -24.56
CA ASP A 261 -24.14 17.92 -23.73
C ASP A 261 -24.58 18.58 -22.41
N LEU A 262 -24.06 19.76 -22.06
CA LEU A 262 -24.49 20.51 -20.87
C LEU A 262 -25.58 21.57 -21.16
N VAL A 263 -26.04 21.65 -22.41
CA VAL A 263 -27.15 22.54 -22.80
C VAL A 263 -28.46 21.94 -22.30
N GLY A 264 -29.01 22.50 -21.22
CA GLY A 264 -30.32 22.11 -20.66
C GLY A 264 -30.35 21.71 -19.19
N LEU A 265 -29.21 21.74 -18.48
CA LEU A 265 -29.19 21.50 -17.02
C LEU A 265 -29.79 22.68 -16.24
N SER A 266 -30.53 22.37 -15.17
CA SER A 266 -31.02 23.40 -14.25
C SER A 266 -29.84 24.07 -13.51
N PRO A 267 -29.95 25.35 -13.12
CA PRO A 267 -28.91 26.03 -12.33
C PRO A 267 -28.54 25.28 -11.04
N ALA A 268 -29.51 24.64 -10.37
CA ALA A 268 -29.27 23.82 -9.18
C ALA A 268 -28.53 22.51 -9.50
N ALA A 269 -28.83 21.83 -10.61
CA ALA A 269 -28.06 20.67 -11.06
C ALA A 269 -26.66 21.08 -11.51
N ALA A 270 -26.52 22.23 -12.17
CA ALA A 270 -25.23 22.82 -12.53
C ALA A 270 -24.42 23.25 -11.30
N ASP A 271 -25.06 23.76 -10.24
CA ASP A 271 -24.42 24.17 -8.99
C ASP A 271 -24.10 22.96 -8.08
N ALA A 272 -24.96 21.93 -8.05
CA ALA A 272 -24.69 20.66 -7.37
C ALA A 272 -23.56 19.88 -8.07
N LEU A 273 -23.53 19.90 -9.40
CA LEU A 273 -22.37 19.49 -10.19
C LEU A 273 -21.14 20.34 -9.81
N ARG A 274 -21.26 21.67 -9.68
CA ARG A 274 -20.13 22.56 -9.28
C ARG A 274 -19.56 22.29 -7.89
N MET A 275 -20.40 21.96 -6.91
CA MET A 275 -19.96 21.83 -5.51
C MET A 275 -19.67 20.39 -5.07
N ASN A 276 -20.17 19.38 -5.80
CA ASN A 276 -20.08 17.99 -5.36
C ASN A 276 -19.43 17.04 -6.40
N SER A 277 -19.26 17.44 -7.68
CA SER A 277 -18.91 16.46 -8.74
C SER A 277 -18.44 16.99 -10.11
N THR A 278 -17.86 18.19 -10.27
CA THR A 278 -17.90 18.83 -11.61
C THR A 278 -16.92 18.28 -12.65
N HIS A 279 -17.52 17.88 -13.77
CA HIS A 279 -16.98 17.49 -15.08
C HIS A 279 -16.01 18.47 -15.78
N ALA A 280 -15.74 19.63 -15.20
CA ALA A 280 -14.61 20.48 -15.53
C ALA A 280 -13.83 20.59 -14.22
N GLY A 281 -12.68 19.91 -14.11
CA GLY A 281 -12.04 19.63 -12.82
C GLY A 281 -11.64 20.88 -12.06
N TRP A 282 -12.60 21.47 -11.35
CA TRP A 282 -12.37 22.54 -10.41
C TRP A 282 -11.81 21.93 -9.13
N TRP A 283 -10.88 22.62 -8.51
CA TRP A 283 -10.26 22.21 -7.26
C TRP A 283 -10.36 23.34 -6.25
N ASP A 284 -10.45 22.96 -4.98
CA ASP A 284 -10.43 23.87 -3.85
C ASP A 284 -9.70 23.21 -2.67
N LEU A 285 -8.38 23.44 -2.64
CA LEU A 285 -7.48 22.92 -1.61
C LEU A 285 -7.77 23.53 -0.23
N SER A 286 -8.65 24.54 -0.14
CA SER A 286 -9.13 25.07 1.14
C SER A 286 -10.34 24.31 1.68
N ARG A 287 -10.86 23.29 1.01
CA ARG A 287 -12.09 22.62 1.46
C ARG A 287 -12.04 21.11 1.43
N SER A 288 -11.41 20.55 0.41
CA SER A 288 -11.47 19.11 0.14
C SER A 288 -10.13 18.53 -0.26
N CYS A 289 -10.09 17.19 -0.28
CA CYS A 289 -9.03 16.43 -0.90
C CYS A 289 -9.63 15.35 -1.80
N SER A 290 -10.31 15.80 -2.84
CA SER A 290 -10.89 14.96 -3.88
C SER A 290 -9.82 14.49 -4.87
N PRO A 291 -10.13 13.52 -5.74
CA PRO A 291 -9.26 13.17 -6.87
C PRO A 291 -8.95 14.35 -7.81
N ALA A 292 -9.85 15.34 -7.89
CA ALA A 292 -9.60 16.56 -8.65
C ALA A 292 -8.52 17.44 -7.98
N ASP A 293 -8.57 17.56 -6.65
CA ASP A 293 -7.58 18.29 -5.85
C ASP A 293 -6.18 17.63 -5.95
N MET A 294 -6.12 16.30 -5.80
CA MET A 294 -4.90 15.52 -6.00
C MET A 294 -4.31 15.74 -7.41
N ASN A 295 -5.16 15.76 -8.43
CA ASN A 295 -4.71 15.96 -9.79
C ASN A 295 -4.22 17.40 -10.07
N ALA A 296 -4.83 18.40 -9.45
CA ALA A 296 -4.36 19.78 -9.54
C ALA A 296 -2.95 19.92 -8.94
N ILE A 297 -2.70 19.26 -7.80
CA ILE A 297 -1.39 19.16 -7.18
C ILE A 297 -0.37 18.51 -8.13
N GLU A 298 -0.70 17.34 -8.69
CA GLU A 298 0.15 16.62 -9.65
C GLU A 298 0.52 17.50 -10.85
N ARG A 299 -0.45 18.18 -11.45
CA ARG A 299 -0.25 19.07 -12.60
C ARG A 299 0.62 20.28 -12.26
N ALA A 300 0.38 20.93 -11.11
CA ALA A 300 1.17 22.07 -10.67
C ALA A 300 2.63 21.67 -10.42
N ALA A 301 2.85 20.54 -9.76
CA ALA A 301 4.17 19.97 -9.51
C ALA A 301 4.94 19.65 -10.79
N GLU A 302 4.31 18.92 -11.73
CA GLU A 302 4.93 18.58 -13.01
C GLU A 302 5.24 19.84 -13.84
N ALA A 303 4.30 20.79 -13.93
CA ALA A 303 4.51 22.03 -14.67
C ALA A 303 5.66 22.86 -14.08
N PHE A 304 5.73 22.95 -12.75
CA PHE A 304 6.82 23.67 -12.07
C PHE A 304 8.18 23.02 -12.34
N ALA A 305 8.28 21.69 -12.25
CA ALA A 305 9.53 20.99 -12.55
C ALA A 305 9.96 21.16 -14.01
N GLN A 306 9.02 21.12 -14.95
CA GLN A 306 9.30 21.40 -16.36
C GLN A 306 9.78 22.85 -16.59
N GLN A 307 9.22 23.82 -15.86
CA GLN A 307 9.70 25.21 -15.91
C GLN A 307 11.12 25.35 -15.38
N LEU A 308 11.49 24.65 -14.31
CA LEU A 308 12.87 24.62 -13.82
C LEU A 308 13.84 24.07 -14.87
N VAL A 309 13.46 22.97 -15.54
CA VAL A 309 14.23 22.39 -16.65
C VAL A 309 14.33 23.36 -17.84
N ALA A 310 13.28 24.12 -18.13
CA ALA A 310 13.28 25.09 -19.22
C ALA A 310 14.13 26.32 -18.91
N LYS A 311 14.19 26.75 -17.64
CA LYS A 311 15.00 27.89 -17.18
C LYS A 311 16.49 27.61 -17.26
N ASP A 312 16.91 26.39 -16.98
CA ASP A 312 18.31 26.00 -17.00
C ASP A 312 18.51 24.59 -17.60
N PRO A 313 18.36 24.45 -18.92
CA PRO A 313 18.36 23.15 -19.59
C PRO A 313 19.73 22.47 -19.64
N SER A 314 20.81 23.25 -19.48
CA SER A 314 22.20 22.81 -19.68
C SER A 314 22.97 22.60 -18.39
N SER A 315 22.43 22.93 -17.22
CA SER A 315 23.10 22.55 -15.97
C SER A 315 23.01 21.06 -15.70
N ALA A 316 23.88 20.57 -14.82
CA ALA A 316 23.84 19.18 -14.38
C ALA A 316 22.50 18.82 -13.73
N GLU A 317 21.95 19.70 -12.88
CA GLU A 317 20.66 19.49 -12.24
C GLU A 317 19.49 19.61 -13.23
N GLY A 318 19.53 20.55 -14.18
CA GLY A 318 18.52 20.65 -15.24
C GLY A 318 18.48 19.42 -16.13
N ARG A 319 19.63 18.89 -16.56
CA ARG A 319 19.72 17.63 -17.31
C ARG A 319 19.23 16.44 -16.51
N LYS A 320 19.61 16.36 -15.23
CA LYS A 320 19.19 15.29 -14.32
C LYS A 320 17.68 15.30 -14.12
N LEU A 321 17.10 16.44 -13.76
CA LEU A 321 15.65 16.59 -13.59
C LEU A 321 14.92 16.27 -14.90
N ARG A 322 15.41 16.74 -16.06
CA ARG A 322 14.83 16.38 -17.36
C ARG A 322 14.81 14.87 -17.59
N ALA A 323 15.93 14.18 -17.34
CA ALA A 323 16.03 12.74 -17.54
C ALA A 323 15.03 11.97 -16.67
N ILE A 324 14.88 12.40 -15.41
CA ILE A 324 13.87 11.85 -14.49
C ILE A 324 12.45 12.18 -14.98
N LEU A 325 12.20 13.41 -15.45
CA LEU A 325 10.88 13.84 -15.93
C LEU A 325 10.44 13.12 -17.22
N GLN A 326 11.39 12.68 -18.04
CA GLN A 326 11.15 11.91 -19.26
C GLN A 326 11.09 10.39 -19.01
N TRP A 327 11.24 9.95 -17.77
CA TRP A 327 11.16 8.53 -17.41
C TRP A 327 9.76 7.99 -17.69
N ARG A 328 9.71 6.89 -18.45
CA ARG A 328 8.46 6.38 -19.06
C ARG A 328 7.75 5.31 -18.24
N GLU A 329 8.47 4.66 -17.32
CA GLU A 329 7.98 3.49 -16.61
C GLU A 329 7.88 3.77 -15.12
N HIS A 330 6.65 4.02 -14.65
CA HIS A 330 6.32 4.03 -13.22
C HIS A 330 7.21 4.95 -12.38
N ARG A 331 7.47 6.18 -12.83
CA ARG A 331 8.18 7.17 -12.02
C ARG A 331 7.42 7.40 -10.71
N ARG A 332 8.11 7.34 -9.57
CA ARG A 332 7.50 7.60 -8.25
C ARG A 332 7.46 9.10 -8.03
N ASN A 333 6.27 9.66 -7.95
CA ASN A 333 6.07 11.06 -7.62
C ASN A 333 5.56 11.13 -6.19
N ILE A 334 6.38 11.66 -5.28
CA ILE A 334 6.03 11.86 -3.87
C ILE A 334 5.62 13.31 -3.70
N TYR A 335 4.41 13.56 -3.23
CA TYR A 335 3.83 14.86 -3.00
C TYR A 335 3.78 15.11 -1.50
N VAL A 336 4.69 15.93 -0.99
CA VAL A 336 4.76 16.30 0.42
C VAL A 336 3.84 17.49 0.63
N LEU A 337 2.74 17.25 1.34
CA LEU A 337 1.70 18.22 1.62
C LEU A 337 2.06 19.06 2.86
N PRO A 338 1.75 20.36 2.87
CA PRO A 338 1.84 21.17 4.07
C PRO A 338 0.99 20.59 5.22
N PRO A 339 1.48 20.62 6.47
CA PRO A 339 0.74 20.20 7.65
C PRO A 339 -0.57 20.97 7.78
N GLY A 340 -1.64 20.25 8.12
CA GLY A 340 -2.96 20.86 8.33
C GLY A 340 -3.73 21.24 7.05
N SER A 341 -3.18 20.98 5.86
CA SER A 341 -3.93 21.07 4.61
C SER A 341 -5.16 20.15 4.61
N SER A 342 -6.20 20.45 3.83
CA SER A 342 -7.41 19.62 3.73
C SER A 342 -7.09 18.15 3.38
N CYS A 343 -6.08 17.93 2.53
CA CYS A 343 -5.54 16.63 2.21
C CYS A 343 -4.87 15.95 3.41
N ALA A 344 -3.94 16.63 4.08
CA ALA A 344 -3.27 16.10 5.27
C ALA A 344 -4.23 15.79 6.43
N GLN A 345 -5.37 16.50 6.52
CA GLN A 345 -6.41 16.22 7.52
C GLN A 345 -7.24 14.97 7.18
N SER A 346 -7.35 14.64 5.90
CA SER A 346 -8.14 13.51 5.42
C SER A 346 -7.41 12.18 5.66
N TRP A 347 -6.08 12.20 5.54
CA TRP A 347 -5.22 11.04 5.72
C TRP A 347 -3.76 11.47 5.97
N PRO A 348 -2.99 10.70 6.75
CA PRO A 348 -1.57 10.95 7.01
C PRO A 348 -0.70 10.72 5.77
N ALA A 349 -1.05 9.71 4.98
CA ALA A 349 -0.42 9.34 3.73
C ALA A 349 -1.38 8.47 2.90
N ILE A 350 -1.20 8.48 1.57
CA ILE A 350 -1.93 7.63 0.62
C ILE A 350 -1.12 7.47 -0.67
N ALA A 351 -1.16 6.29 -1.26
CA ALA A 351 -0.45 5.95 -2.49
C ALA A 351 -1.27 5.09 -3.45
N GLU A 352 -0.91 5.16 -4.73
CA GLU A 352 -1.44 4.24 -5.73
C GLU A 352 -0.91 2.81 -5.49
N VAL A 353 -1.81 1.83 -5.36
CA VAL A 353 -1.43 0.42 -5.23
C VAL A 353 -1.22 -0.21 -6.60
N SER A 354 -0.11 -0.92 -6.79
CA SER A 354 0.22 -1.63 -8.04
C SER A 354 0.16 -0.74 -9.29
N CYS A 355 0.60 0.52 -9.17
CA CYS A 355 0.57 1.48 -10.27
C CYS A 355 1.30 0.97 -11.53
N THR A 356 0.57 1.01 -12.65
CA THR A 356 1.03 0.64 -14.00
C THR A 356 1.12 1.83 -14.98
N SER A 357 0.79 3.04 -14.55
CA SER A 357 0.93 4.28 -15.33
C SER A 357 2.40 4.74 -15.41
N SER A 358 2.67 5.74 -16.26
CA SER A 358 3.98 6.37 -16.42
C SER A 358 4.44 7.08 -15.14
N THR A 359 3.53 7.68 -14.39
CA THR A 359 3.80 8.24 -13.06
C THR A 359 2.90 7.62 -12.02
N CYS A 360 3.43 7.36 -10.84
CA CYS A 360 2.73 6.79 -9.70
C CYS A 360 2.76 7.77 -8.54
N GLY A 361 1.58 8.22 -8.11
CA GLY A 361 1.43 9.18 -7.03
C GLY A 361 1.52 8.55 -5.65
N VAL A 362 2.29 9.20 -4.79
CA VAL A 362 2.35 9.02 -3.34
C VAL A 362 2.14 10.38 -2.71
N PHE A 363 1.21 10.52 -1.78
CA PHE A 363 0.98 11.77 -1.09
C PHE A 363 1.19 11.56 0.41
N VAL A 364 1.91 12.48 1.05
CA VAL A 364 2.29 12.34 2.45
C VAL A 364 2.16 13.70 3.14
N ASP A 365 1.54 13.73 4.31
CA ASP A 365 1.58 14.89 5.20
C ASP A 365 2.99 15.08 5.75
N ALA A 366 3.57 16.26 5.55
CA ALA A 366 4.89 16.61 6.08
C ALA A 366 5.00 16.46 7.61
N SER A 367 3.89 16.57 8.36
CA SER A 367 3.89 16.35 9.81
C SER A 367 4.33 14.93 10.22
N THR A 368 4.17 13.99 9.30
CA THR A 368 4.55 12.58 9.47
C THR A 368 5.99 12.29 9.01
N LEU A 369 6.59 13.23 8.27
CA LEU A 369 7.97 13.18 7.80
C LEU A 369 8.92 14.07 8.63
N THR A 370 8.38 14.77 9.63
CA THR A 370 9.17 15.56 10.57
C THR A 370 9.42 14.74 11.85
N PRO A 371 10.64 14.80 12.43
CA PRO A 371 10.92 14.09 13.67
C PRO A 371 10.02 14.60 14.79
N ASN A 372 9.06 13.79 15.22
CA ASN A 372 8.26 14.05 16.42
C ASN A 372 8.51 12.90 17.42
N ALA A 373 8.76 13.24 18.68
CA ALA A 373 9.16 12.31 19.75
C ALA A 373 8.14 11.20 20.10
N GLY A 374 7.02 11.08 19.36
CA GLY A 374 6.01 10.03 19.55
C GLY A 374 5.18 9.74 18.30
N GLY A 375 5.66 10.12 17.11
CA GLY A 375 5.04 9.81 15.82
C GLY A 375 5.77 8.68 15.09
N PRO A 376 5.19 8.11 14.03
CA PRO A 376 5.89 7.13 13.20
C PRO A 376 7.14 7.77 12.58
N HIS A 377 8.26 7.05 12.47
CA HIS A 377 9.51 7.67 12.02
C HIS A 377 9.47 7.98 10.50
N PRO A 378 10.04 9.13 10.07
CA PRO A 378 9.88 9.63 8.70
C PRO A 378 10.15 8.66 7.55
N PRO A 379 11.21 7.82 7.55
CA PRO A 379 11.45 6.91 6.43
C PRO A 379 10.45 5.75 6.37
N HIS A 380 9.80 5.40 7.49
CA HIS A 380 8.88 4.27 7.56
C HIS A 380 7.62 4.50 6.73
N ILE A 381 6.98 5.65 6.94
CA ILE A 381 5.75 6.01 6.21
C ILE A 381 6.07 6.13 4.72
N LEU A 382 7.17 6.79 4.38
CA LEU A 382 7.56 6.92 2.99
C LEU A 382 7.80 5.55 2.33
N MET A 383 8.47 4.64 3.04
CA MET A 383 8.70 3.29 2.56
C MET A 383 7.38 2.51 2.41
N HIS A 384 6.49 2.57 3.40
CA HIS A 384 5.16 1.95 3.39
C HIS A 384 4.39 2.36 2.12
N GLU A 385 4.28 3.66 1.88
CA GLU A 385 3.56 4.17 0.72
C GLU A 385 4.21 3.78 -0.61
N LEU A 386 5.54 3.75 -0.68
CA LEU A 386 6.24 3.33 -1.90
C LEU A 386 6.07 1.83 -2.18
N LEU A 387 5.90 1.02 -1.14
CA LEU A 387 5.62 -0.41 -1.26
C LEU A 387 4.19 -0.68 -1.78
N HIS A 388 3.20 0.17 -1.46
CA HIS A 388 1.91 0.14 -2.16
C HIS A 388 2.10 0.29 -3.67
N VAL A 389 2.95 1.23 -4.11
CA VAL A 389 3.25 1.42 -5.55
C VAL A 389 3.91 0.19 -6.20
N GLN A 390 4.65 -0.60 -5.42
CA GLN A 390 5.21 -1.87 -5.89
C GLN A 390 4.15 -2.99 -5.95
N GLY A 391 3.02 -2.79 -5.29
CA GLY A 391 1.85 -3.66 -5.31
C GLY A 391 1.63 -4.42 -4.03
N LEU A 392 2.28 -4.01 -2.94
CA LEU A 392 1.98 -4.52 -1.61
C LEU A 392 0.68 -3.92 -1.06
N THR A 393 0.03 -4.70 -0.21
CA THR A 393 -1.12 -4.30 0.59
C THR A 393 -0.71 -4.32 2.06
N HIS A 394 -1.59 -3.87 2.95
CA HIS A 394 -1.34 -3.99 4.39
C HIS A 394 -1.02 -5.44 4.83
N ALA A 395 -0.21 -5.55 5.88
CA ALA A 395 0.10 -6.79 6.58
C ALA A 395 -0.70 -6.86 7.89
N ASP A 396 -1.61 -7.81 7.96
CA ASP A 396 -2.63 -7.90 8.98
C ASP A 396 -2.20 -8.78 10.15
N ARG A 397 -2.90 -8.64 11.28
CA ARG A 397 -2.79 -9.57 12.42
C ARG A 397 -4.19 -9.94 12.91
N GLY A 398 -4.60 -11.18 12.67
CA GLY A 398 -5.99 -11.58 12.92
C GLY A 398 -6.95 -10.72 12.10
N SER A 399 -7.93 -10.09 12.76
CA SER A 399 -8.89 -9.17 12.12
C SER A 399 -8.41 -7.70 12.08
N VAL A 400 -7.21 -7.42 12.59
CA VAL A 400 -6.67 -6.05 12.62
C VAL A 400 -5.91 -5.79 11.33
N GLU A 401 -6.51 -4.96 10.47
CA GLU A 401 -5.85 -4.46 9.27
C GLU A 401 -4.56 -3.70 9.63
N ALA A 402 -3.49 -3.98 8.88
CA ALA A 402 -2.16 -3.42 9.15
C ALA A 402 -1.68 -3.70 10.60
N GLY A 403 -2.13 -4.79 11.21
CA GLY A 403 -1.84 -5.17 12.59
C GLY A 403 -0.51 -5.91 12.80
N ASP A 404 0.21 -6.29 11.75
CA ASP A 404 1.47 -7.04 11.85
C ASP A 404 2.62 -6.14 12.36
N PRO A 405 3.13 -6.31 13.60
CA PRO A 405 4.20 -5.46 14.12
C PRO A 405 5.59 -5.83 13.57
N THR A 406 5.69 -6.85 12.72
CA THR A 406 6.94 -7.34 12.13
C THR A 406 7.13 -6.90 10.67
N ASP A 407 6.17 -6.16 10.14
CA ASP A 407 6.15 -5.68 8.76
C ASP A 407 5.96 -4.16 8.72
N ILE A 408 6.70 -3.48 7.84
CA ILE A 408 6.51 -2.07 7.53
C ILE A 408 5.13 -1.76 6.93
N MET A 409 4.50 -2.73 6.25
CA MET A 409 3.12 -2.71 5.75
C MET A 409 2.10 -2.98 6.87
N GLY A 410 2.53 -3.24 8.09
CA GLY A 410 1.68 -3.43 9.27
C GLY A 410 1.87 -2.30 10.29
N THR A 411 2.05 -2.66 11.57
CA THR A 411 2.19 -1.72 12.69
C THR A 411 3.68 -1.46 12.99
N PHE A 412 4.25 -0.46 12.34
CA PHE A 412 5.69 -0.15 12.45
C PHE A 412 6.06 0.87 13.53
N GLY A 413 5.11 1.31 14.37
CA GLY A 413 5.38 2.27 15.45
C GLY A 413 6.41 1.76 16.48
N GLY A 414 6.50 0.44 16.69
CA GLY A 414 7.49 -0.19 17.57
C GLY A 414 8.91 -0.20 17.02
N ALA A 415 9.12 0.17 15.74
CA ALA A 415 10.42 0.04 15.09
C ALA A 415 11.46 1.08 15.51
N GLY A 416 11.02 2.19 16.11
CA GLY A 416 11.92 3.27 16.46
C GLY A 416 12.66 3.80 15.23
N ALA A 417 13.90 4.24 15.43
CA ALA A 417 14.79 4.68 14.35
C ALA A 417 15.41 3.53 13.52
N GLY A 418 15.16 2.26 13.89
CA GLY A 418 15.70 1.11 13.18
C GLY A 418 14.95 0.81 11.88
N LEU A 419 15.54 0.00 10.99
CA LEU A 419 14.82 -0.49 9.81
C LEU A 419 13.90 -1.65 10.20
N LEU A 420 12.67 -1.64 9.70
CA LEU A 420 11.74 -2.77 9.78
C LEU A 420 11.48 -3.24 8.34
N CYS A 421 12.03 -4.39 7.96
CA CYS A 421 11.83 -4.89 6.60
C CYS A 421 10.48 -5.60 6.46
N PRO A 422 9.88 -5.66 5.25
CA PRO A 422 8.60 -6.34 5.05
C PRO A 422 8.67 -7.81 5.44
N ASN A 423 7.53 -8.43 5.74
CA ASN A 423 7.45 -9.85 6.05
C ASN A 423 7.70 -10.71 4.79
N ALA A 424 7.95 -12.01 5.02
CA ALA A 424 8.25 -12.96 3.95
C ALA A 424 7.24 -12.96 2.79
N PRO A 425 5.92 -13.09 3.01
CA PRO A 425 4.97 -13.09 1.89
C PRO A 425 4.94 -11.77 1.12
N ASN A 426 5.08 -10.61 1.78
CA ASN A 426 5.18 -9.34 1.09
C ASN A 426 6.44 -9.26 0.24
N MET A 427 7.61 -9.58 0.79
CA MET A 427 8.86 -9.57 0.02
C MET A 427 8.83 -10.60 -1.12
N TYR A 428 8.21 -11.78 -0.91
CA TYR A 428 8.01 -12.79 -1.94
C TYR A 428 7.14 -12.26 -3.07
N ARG A 429 6.03 -11.58 -2.74
CA ARG A 429 5.09 -11.00 -3.71
C ARG A 429 5.77 -10.05 -4.71
N ILE A 430 6.74 -9.26 -4.25
CA ILE A 430 7.50 -8.31 -5.08
C ILE A 430 8.84 -8.86 -5.59
N GLY A 431 9.13 -10.13 -5.30
CA GLY A 431 10.32 -10.84 -5.81
C GLY A 431 11.64 -10.43 -5.17
N TRP A 432 11.63 -9.91 -3.94
CA TRP A 432 12.86 -9.55 -3.22
C TRP A 432 13.53 -10.73 -2.53
N VAL A 433 12.77 -11.79 -2.30
CA VAL A 433 13.19 -12.99 -1.60
C VAL A 433 12.59 -14.20 -2.28
N LYS A 434 13.17 -15.35 -1.98
CA LYS A 434 12.76 -16.65 -2.50
C LYS A 434 12.80 -17.70 -1.40
N HIS A 435 12.25 -18.87 -1.71
CA HIS A 435 12.33 -20.02 -0.83
C HIS A 435 13.76 -20.52 -0.69
N ILE A 436 14.08 -21.20 0.42
CA ILE A 436 15.37 -21.85 0.61
C ILE A 436 15.60 -22.93 -0.46
N ASN A 437 16.84 -23.03 -0.93
CA ASN A 437 17.28 -24.04 -1.89
C ASN A 437 17.97 -25.21 -1.19
N GLU A 438 18.13 -26.33 -1.91
CA GLU A 438 18.91 -27.47 -1.48
C GLU A 438 20.35 -27.08 -1.12
N PRO A 439 20.89 -27.52 0.04
CA PRO A 439 22.29 -27.32 0.37
C PRO A 439 23.22 -27.81 -0.75
N GLY A 440 24.15 -26.96 -1.19
CA GLY A 440 25.13 -27.30 -2.25
C GLY A 440 24.63 -27.10 -3.68
N THR A 441 23.36 -26.76 -3.90
CA THR A 441 22.88 -26.31 -5.21
C THR A 441 23.18 -24.83 -5.44
N LYS A 442 23.43 -24.45 -6.70
CA LYS A 442 23.61 -23.03 -7.03
C LYS A 442 22.28 -22.30 -6.79
N PRO A 443 22.30 -21.07 -6.23
CA PRO A 443 21.12 -20.24 -6.11
C PRO A 443 20.38 -20.16 -7.47
N PHE A 444 19.04 -20.15 -7.44
CA PHE A 444 18.16 -20.00 -8.61
C PHE A 444 17.92 -21.25 -9.49
N GLN A 445 18.27 -22.46 -9.06
CA GLN A 445 17.71 -23.65 -9.71
C GLN A 445 16.39 -24.03 -9.01
N ILE A 446 15.27 -23.70 -9.66
CA ILE A 446 13.99 -24.35 -9.38
C ILE A 446 14.22 -25.83 -9.69
N THR A 447 14.49 -26.65 -8.68
CA THR A 447 14.39 -28.09 -8.87
C THR A 447 12.93 -28.37 -9.19
N THR A 448 12.67 -29.27 -10.12
CA THR A 448 11.32 -29.66 -10.56
C THR A 448 10.43 -30.14 -9.41
N THR A 449 11.00 -30.42 -8.24
CA THR A 449 10.33 -30.91 -7.03
C THR A 449 10.05 -29.84 -5.97
N GLY A 450 10.66 -28.65 -6.02
CA GLY A 450 10.51 -27.60 -4.98
C GLY A 450 11.04 -27.99 -3.60
N ALA A 451 11.83 -29.07 -3.52
CA ALA A 451 11.98 -29.95 -2.35
C ALA A 451 12.53 -29.32 -1.06
N PHE A 452 13.06 -28.09 -1.08
CA PHE A 452 13.71 -27.51 0.09
C PHE A 452 12.96 -26.35 0.72
N GLY A 453 12.00 -25.74 0.02
CA GLY A 453 11.33 -24.57 0.59
C GLY A 453 10.07 -24.10 -0.12
N ASN A 454 9.61 -24.77 -1.18
CA ASN A 454 8.30 -24.49 -1.79
C ASN A 454 7.51 -25.79 -1.84
N LEU A 455 6.97 -26.14 -0.68
CA LEU A 455 6.41 -27.43 -0.35
C LEU A 455 4.92 -27.49 -0.70
N THR A 456 4.51 -28.61 -1.25
CA THR A 456 3.13 -28.93 -1.67
C THR A 456 2.73 -30.29 -1.13
N ALA A 457 1.50 -30.72 -1.36
CA ALA A 457 1.04 -32.06 -0.93
C ALA A 457 1.98 -33.18 -1.39
N ALA A 458 2.52 -33.07 -2.61
CA ALA A 458 3.41 -34.07 -3.20
C ALA A 458 4.75 -34.23 -2.48
N ASN A 459 5.19 -33.23 -1.70
CA ASN A 459 6.44 -33.30 -0.96
C ASN A 459 6.35 -34.15 0.32
N PHE A 460 5.14 -34.54 0.72
CA PHE A 460 4.84 -35.32 1.91
C PHE A 460 4.26 -36.69 1.51
N SER A 461 4.95 -37.36 0.59
CA SER A 461 4.54 -38.67 0.08
C SER A 461 5.76 -39.55 -0.24
N GLY A 462 5.61 -40.87 -0.19
CA GLY A 462 6.70 -41.81 -0.46
C GLY A 462 7.72 -41.88 0.70
N ASP A 463 9.01 -42.00 0.37
CA ASP A 463 10.10 -42.24 1.35
C ASP A 463 10.28 -41.14 2.40
N SER A 464 9.80 -39.91 2.13
CA SER A 464 9.80 -38.82 3.12
C SER A 464 8.69 -38.93 4.15
N GLY A 465 7.68 -39.77 3.93
CA GLY A 465 6.47 -39.81 4.74
C GLY A 465 5.80 -38.43 4.86
N ASN A 466 5.15 -38.19 6.00
CA ASN A 466 4.50 -36.91 6.29
C ASN A 466 5.46 -35.83 6.81
N TRP A 467 6.73 -36.16 7.06
CA TRP A 467 7.71 -35.27 7.70
C TRP A 467 8.83 -34.82 6.76
N ILE A 468 9.18 -33.54 6.85
CA ILE A 468 10.42 -32.99 6.32
C ILE A 468 11.20 -32.42 7.49
N MET A 469 12.25 -33.13 7.89
CA MET A 469 13.01 -32.83 9.10
C MET A 469 14.27 -32.01 8.83
N ARG A 470 14.67 -31.22 9.82
CA ARG A 470 15.92 -30.49 9.95
C ARG A 470 16.18 -29.50 8.83
N LEU A 471 15.13 -28.84 8.34
CA LEU A 471 15.26 -27.74 7.41
C LEU A 471 15.96 -26.56 8.09
N VAL A 472 17.02 -26.06 7.46
CA VAL A 472 17.75 -24.89 7.95
C VAL A 472 17.14 -23.64 7.33
N LEU A 473 16.48 -22.85 8.17
CA LEU A 473 15.85 -21.58 7.81
C LEU A 473 16.77 -20.42 8.23
N PRO A 474 17.48 -19.77 7.30
CA PRO A 474 18.41 -18.70 7.63
C PRO A 474 17.65 -17.45 8.11
N ALA A 475 18.30 -16.67 8.97
CA ALA A 475 17.78 -15.38 9.39
C ALA A 475 17.63 -14.46 8.18
N GLN A 476 16.47 -13.80 8.02
CA GLN A 476 16.16 -13.05 6.82
C GLN A 476 17.26 -12.05 6.45
N GLY A 477 17.81 -11.32 7.43
CA GLY A 477 18.88 -10.34 7.17
C GLY A 477 20.22 -10.88 6.66
N THR A 478 20.37 -12.20 6.44
CA THR A 478 21.63 -12.81 5.98
C THR A 478 21.66 -13.12 4.49
N ARG A 479 20.53 -13.46 3.87
CA ARG A 479 20.43 -13.83 2.44
C ARG A 479 19.00 -13.75 1.92
N GLU A 480 18.81 -13.66 0.60
CA GLU A 480 17.50 -13.51 -0.05
C GLU A 480 16.67 -14.80 -0.12
N ASP A 481 17.27 -15.99 -0.02
CA ASP A 481 16.59 -17.28 0.08
C ASP A 481 16.40 -17.68 1.54
N ASN A 482 15.35 -17.13 2.15
CA ASN A 482 15.17 -17.10 3.61
C ASN A 482 13.77 -17.45 4.11
N MET A 483 12.98 -18.16 3.29
CA MET A 483 11.67 -18.63 3.70
C MET A 483 11.41 -20.06 3.29
N ILE A 484 10.45 -20.69 3.96
CA ILE A 484 9.77 -21.88 3.50
C ILE A 484 8.31 -21.49 3.21
N VAL A 485 7.79 -21.95 2.09
CA VAL A 485 6.41 -21.75 1.64
C VAL A 485 5.76 -23.13 1.60
N VAL A 486 4.59 -23.27 2.21
CA VAL A 486 3.88 -24.55 2.30
C VAL A 486 2.44 -24.39 1.83
N ASN A 487 2.05 -25.17 0.83
CA ASN A 487 0.67 -25.26 0.33
C ASN A 487 0.25 -26.73 0.15
N VAL A 488 -0.18 -27.37 1.24
CA VAL A 488 -0.67 -28.77 1.23
C VAL A 488 -2.01 -28.94 0.50
N GLY A 489 -2.67 -27.85 0.14
CA GLY A 489 -3.84 -27.89 -0.73
C GLY A 489 -3.49 -27.87 -2.22
N ALA A 490 -2.23 -27.69 -2.61
CA ALA A 490 -1.81 -27.70 -4.01
C ALA A 490 -1.11 -29.02 -4.36
N GLU A 491 -1.39 -29.51 -5.58
CA GLU A 491 -0.73 -30.71 -6.13
C GLU A 491 0.76 -30.45 -6.43
N ASN A 492 1.07 -29.28 -6.97
CA ASN A 492 2.43 -28.83 -7.26
C ASN A 492 2.46 -27.29 -7.41
N ASN A 493 3.63 -26.75 -7.73
CA ASN A 493 3.90 -25.31 -7.78
C ASN A 493 3.52 -24.63 -9.10
N LEU A 494 2.92 -25.34 -10.06
CA LEU A 494 2.52 -24.76 -11.35
C LEU A 494 1.28 -23.87 -11.19
N ILE A 495 1.17 -22.84 -12.03
CA ILE A 495 0.07 -21.87 -12.01
C ILE A 495 -1.30 -22.55 -12.17
N ASN A 496 -1.38 -23.63 -12.95
CA ASN A 496 -2.61 -24.37 -13.24
C ASN A 496 -2.71 -25.69 -12.44
N ALA A 497 -1.89 -25.87 -11.40
CA ALA A 497 -1.97 -27.05 -10.54
C ALA A 497 -3.36 -27.16 -9.91
N LYS A 498 -3.83 -28.39 -9.71
CA LYS A 498 -5.05 -28.63 -8.91
C LYS A 498 -4.86 -28.09 -7.50
N ARG A 499 -5.94 -27.50 -6.95
CA ARG A 499 -5.96 -26.91 -5.61
C ARG A 499 -7.25 -27.28 -4.87
N ALA A 500 -7.13 -27.68 -3.62
CA ALA A 500 -8.24 -27.83 -2.71
C ALA A 500 -8.88 -26.46 -2.41
N ALA A 501 -10.21 -26.39 -2.45
CA ALA A 501 -10.93 -25.17 -2.14
C ALA A 501 -10.72 -24.78 -0.67
N GLY A 502 -10.46 -23.49 -0.40
CA GLY A 502 -10.23 -23.00 0.96
C GLY A 502 -8.80 -23.22 1.50
N ALA A 503 -7.91 -23.88 0.74
CA ALA A 503 -6.53 -24.05 1.14
C ALA A 503 -5.78 -22.71 1.28
N GLN A 504 -5.02 -22.59 2.37
CA GLN A 504 -4.12 -21.47 2.61
C GLN A 504 -2.69 -21.83 2.22
N THR A 505 -1.87 -20.82 1.93
CA THR A 505 -0.42 -21.00 1.82
C THR A 505 0.24 -20.36 3.04
N TYR A 506 1.09 -21.13 3.71
CA TYR A 506 1.83 -20.69 4.88
C TYR A 506 3.25 -20.30 4.48
N TYR A 507 3.76 -19.25 5.12
CA TYR A 507 5.09 -18.72 4.95
C TYR A 507 5.79 -18.75 6.29
N PHE A 508 6.90 -19.47 6.36
CA PHE A 508 7.75 -19.55 7.53
C PHE A 508 9.03 -18.77 7.27
N SER A 509 9.35 -17.84 8.17
CA SER A 509 10.57 -17.03 8.06
C SER A 509 11.20 -16.79 9.42
N TYR A 510 12.53 -16.78 9.47
CA TYR A 510 13.27 -16.60 10.71
C TYR A 510 13.79 -15.17 10.83
N ARG A 511 13.41 -14.46 11.90
CA ARG A 511 13.77 -13.04 12.11
C ARG A 511 14.72 -12.89 13.29
N VAL A 512 15.78 -12.12 13.07
CA VAL A 512 16.75 -11.75 14.10
C VAL A 512 16.88 -10.23 14.06
N ARG A 513 16.52 -9.58 15.17
CA ARG A 513 16.74 -8.14 15.33
C ARG A 513 18.23 -7.82 15.26
N ASN A 514 18.62 -6.98 14.32
CA ASN A 514 20.01 -6.53 14.17
C ASN A 514 20.34 -5.42 15.17
N THR A 515 21.45 -5.54 15.88
CA THR A 515 21.88 -4.51 16.85
C THR A 515 22.56 -3.32 16.20
N THR A 516 23.00 -3.44 14.95
CA THR A 516 23.60 -2.34 14.18
C THR A 516 22.51 -1.42 13.66
N ALA A 517 22.62 -0.12 13.95
CA ALA A 517 21.69 0.89 13.46
C ALA A 517 21.67 0.90 11.93
N GLY A 518 20.46 0.83 11.35
CA GLY A 518 20.26 0.71 9.91
C GLY A 518 20.57 -0.66 9.33
N GLY A 519 20.90 -1.67 10.15
CA GLY A 519 20.95 -3.05 9.70
C GLY A 519 19.56 -3.59 9.37
N TYR A 520 19.50 -4.68 8.60
CA TYR A 520 18.25 -5.39 8.32
C TYR A 520 17.53 -5.69 9.64
N ASP A 521 16.27 -5.28 9.78
CA ASP A 521 15.49 -5.47 11.00
C ASP A 521 16.09 -4.91 12.29
N SER A 522 16.87 -3.83 12.21
CA SER A 522 17.34 -3.16 13.43
C SER A 522 16.19 -2.55 14.26
N GLY A 523 15.03 -2.36 13.62
CA GLY A 523 13.75 -1.94 14.21
C GLY A 523 12.78 -3.09 14.49
N LEU A 524 13.17 -4.36 14.40
CA LEU A 524 12.27 -5.44 14.79
C LEU A 524 11.98 -5.39 16.30
N PRO A 525 10.71 -5.47 16.76
CA PRO A 525 10.41 -5.51 18.18
C PRO A 525 11.06 -6.71 18.86
N SER A 526 11.45 -6.56 20.13
CA SER A 526 12.23 -7.57 20.88
C SER A 526 11.55 -8.94 20.94
N ASP A 527 10.22 -8.96 21.00
CA ASP A 527 9.44 -10.20 21.15
C ASP A 527 9.54 -11.11 19.91
N PHE A 528 9.98 -10.55 18.77
CA PHE A 528 10.20 -11.25 17.51
C PHE A 528 11.68 -11.53 17.21
N HIS A 529 12.60 -11.13 18.10
CA HIS A 529 14.01 -11.47 17.95
C HIS A 529 14.21 -12.98 18.19
N LYS A 530 14.89 -13.64 17.24
CA LYS A 530 15.13 -15.08 17.21
C LYS A 530 13.83 -15.89 17.17
N LYS A 531 12.85 -15.41 16.39
CA LYS A 531 11.59 -16.10 16.18
C LYS A 531 11.39 -16.53 14.73
N VAL A 532 10.83 -17.73 14.55
CA VAL A 532 10.19 -18.18 13.31
C VAL A 532 8.79 -17.59 13.30
N LEU A 533 8.52 -16.71 12.34
CA LEU A 533 7.21 -16.13 12.11
C LEU A 533 6.40 -17.00 11.16
N VAL A 534 5.12 -17.14 11.46
CA VAL A 534 4.15 -17.86 10.64
C VAL A 534 3.18 -16.85 10.04
N HIS A 535 3.22 -16.71 8.72
CA HIS A 535 2.28 -15.90 7.98
C HIS A 535 1.40 -16.75 7.07
N ALA A 536 0.15 -16.34 6.88
CA ALA A 536 -0.70 -16.83 5.81
C ALA A 536 -0.81 -15.80 4.69
N TYR A 537 -0.72 -16.28 3.44
CA TYR A 537 -0.99 -15.51 2.24
C TYR A 537 -1.45 -16.46 1.13
N ASN A 538 -2.01 -15.97 0.03
CA ASN A 538 -2.58 -16.84 -1.00
C ASN A 538 -1.55 -17.45 -1.97
N GLY A 539 -0.26 -17.14 -1.84
CA GLY A 539 0.78 -17.73 -2.68
C GLY A 539 1.06 -16.99 -4.00
N ILE A 540 0.27 -15.98 -4.37
CA ILE A 540 0.26 -15.52 -5.77
C ILE A 540 1.09 -14.24 -5.97
N GLN A 541 2.19 -14.35 -6.73
CA GLN A 541 3.01 -13.22 -7.19
C GLN A 541 2.40 -12.48 -8.38
N SER A 542 1.10 -12.18 -8.32
CA SER A 542 0.41 -11.41 -9.36
C SER A 542 -0.15 -10.14 -8.78
N GLN A 543 0.15 -9.02 -9.41
CA GLN A 543 -0.46 -7.74 -9.06
C GLN A 543 -1.98 -7.77 -9.26
N ARG A 544 -2.49 -8.63 -10.18
CA ARG A 544 -3.94 -8.79 -10.46
C ARG A 544 -4.65 -9.77 -9.54
N VAL A 545 -4.00 -10.17 -8.45
CA VAL A 545 -4.68 -10.89 -7.39
C VAL A 545 -4.94 -9.94 -6.24
N PHE A 546 -6.22 -9.82 -5.92
CA PHE A 546 -6.78 -8.79 -5.08
C PHE A 546 -7.49 -9.40 -3.87
N GLY A 547 -7.67 -8.61 -2.81
CA GLY A 547 -8.39 -9.05 -1.61
C GLY A 547 -7.61 -10.03 -0.72
N PHE A 548 -6.33 -10.26 -0.99
CA PHE A 548 -5.47 -11.06 -0.12
C PHE A 548 -4.38 -10.19 0.46
N LYS A 549 -4.37 -10.11 1.79
CA LYS A 549 -3.38 -9.43 2.61
C LYS A 549 -2.60 -10.49 3.38
N PRO A 550 -1.26 -10.40 3.49
CA PRO A 550 -0.52 -11.24 4.39
C PRO A 550 -1.03 -11.10 5.82
N ASN A 551 -1.14 -12.20 6.56
CA ASN A 551 -1.60 -12.18 7.94
C ASN A 551 -0.58 -12.89 8.84
N LEU A 552 -0.10 -12.22 9.89
CA LEU A 552 0.72 -12.83 10.93
C LEU A 552 -0.17 -13.69 11.83
N LEU A 553 0.07 -15.00 11.82
CA LEU A 553 -0.71 -15.97 12.60
C LEU A 553 -0.10 -16.22 13.98
N ASP A 554 1.19 -16.51 14.04
CA ASP A 554 1.90 -16.87 15.28
C ASP A 554 3.43 -16.73 15.10
N TRP A 555 4.21 -16.91 16.17
CA TRP A 555 5.66 -16.92 16.15
C TRP A 555 6.28 -17.76 17.27
N GLY A 556 7.35 -18.51 16.95
CA GLY A 556 7.99 -19.47 17.86
C GLY A 556 9.52 -19.38 17.84
N PRO A 557 10.28 -20.01 18.75
CA PRO A 557 9.85 -20.98 19.77
C PRO A 557 8.87 -20.38 20.79
N SER A 558 8.14 -21.23 21.51
CA SER A 558 7.03 -20.83 22.40
C SER A 558 5.89 -20.09 21.69
N PHE A 559 5.29 -20.76 20.70
CA PHE A 559 4.14 -20.26 19.95
C PHE A 559 2.97 -19.90 20.88
N GLN A 560 2.25 -18.83 20.55
CA GLN A 560 1.16 -18.33 21.39
C GLN A 560 -0.02 -19.31 21.43
N GLN A 561 -0.22 -20.11 20.39
CA GLN A 561 -1.30 -21.09 20.29
C GLN A 561 -1.30 -22.10 21.44
N ASN A 562 -0.13 -22.59 21.87
CA ASN A 562 -0.02 -23.71 22.83
C ASN A 562 1.14 -23.56 23.85
N GLY A 563 1.97 -22.52 23.75
CA GLY A 563 3.13 -22.31 24.61
C GLY A 563 4.31 -23.26 24.34
N THR A 564 4.28 -24.03 23.25
CA THR A 564 5.31 -25.01 22.88
C THR A 564 6.12 -24.53 21.68
N ASP A 565 7.12 -25.31 21.27
CA ASP A 565 7.90 -25.05 20.06
C ASP A 565 7.21 -25.54 18.78
N THR A 566 5.93 -25.90 18.88
CA THR A 566 5.10 -26.42 17.80
C THR A 566 3.97 -25.46 17.46
N TRP A 567 3.79 -25.18 16.18
CA TRP A 567 2.61 -24.50 15.63
C TRP A 567 1.84 -25.44 14.72
N THR A 568 0.50 -25.39 14.79
CA THR A 568 -0.37 -26.25 13.97
C THR A 568 -1.41 -25.40 13.26
N SER A 569 -1.49 -25.54 11.94
CA SER A 569 -2.49 -24.87 11.12
C SER A 569 -3.90 -25.43 11.36
N PRO A 570 -4.96 -24.68 11.02
CA PRO A 570 -6.28 -25.27 10.84
C PRO A 570 -6.23 -26.44 9.84
N PHE A 571 -6.96 -27.51 10.13
CA PHE A 571 -7.07 -28.67 9.25
C PHE A 571 -8.11 -28.42 8.14
N LEU A 572 -7.72 -28.65 6.90
CA LEU A 572 -8.63 -28.68 5.75
C LEU A 572 -8.92 -30.14 5.39
N ALA A 573 -10.18 -30.51 5.23
CA ALA A 573 -10.53 -31.87 4.80
C ALA A 573 -9.80 -32.25 3.49
N ILE A 574 -9.24 -33.46 3.47
CA ILE A 574 -8.56 -33.98 2.28
C ILE A 574 -9.60 -34.27 1.19
N ASP A 575 -9.37 -33.73 0.00
CA ASP A 575 -10.24 -33.93 -1.15
C ASP A 575 -9.97 -35.27 -1.86
N ALA A 576 -10.78 -35.57 -2.89
CA ALA A 576 -10.65 -36.82 -3.66
C ALA A 576 -9.32 -36.94 -4.45
N ASN A 577 -8.54 -35.86 -4.59
CA ASN A 577 -7.21 -35.89 -5.19
C ASN A 577 -6.11 -36.04 -4.13
N GLY A 578 -6.46 -36.23 -2.86
CA GLY A 578 -5.49 -36.27 -1.78
C GLY A 578 -4.92 -34.90 -1.43
N LEU A 579 -5.60 -33.80 -1.76
CA LEU A 579 -5.17 -32.42 -1.47
C LEU A 579 -5.88 -31.88 -0.23
N GLY A 580 -5.16 -31.14 0.62
CA GLY A 580 -5.66 -30.67 1.91
C GLY A 580 -4.83 -31.22 3.07
N GLY A 581 -5.42 -31.28 4.26
CA GLY A 581 -4.78 -31.61 5.52
C GLY A 581 -4.44 -30.37 6.35
N GLY A 582 -3.58 -30.56 7.34
CA GLY A 582 -2.99 -29.50 8.16
C GLY A 582 -1.47 -29.42 7.96
N VAL A 583 -0.85 -28.38 8.53
CA VAL A 583 0.60 -28.19 8.57
C VAL A 583 1.02 -28.06 10.02
N ARG A 584 1.96 -28.89 10.46
CA ARG A 584 2.65 -28.76 11.74
C ARG A 584 4.07 -28.24 11.50
N LEU A 585 4.46 -27.21 12.24
CA LEU A 585 5.83 -26.66 12.25
C LEU A 585 6.42 -26.86 13.64
N VAL A 586 7.58 -27.49 13.73
CA VAL A 586 8.32 -27.66 14.99
C VAL A 586 9.64 -26.91 14.90
N VAL A 587 9.91 -26.02 15.85
CA VAL A 587 11.18 -25.28 15.95
C VAL A 587 12.15 -26.07 16.83
N GLN A 588 13.16 -26.68 16.22
CA GLN A 588 14.13 -27.53 16.92
C GLN A 588 15.21 -26.72 17.64
N ASN A 589 15.74 -25.69 16.97
CA ASN A 589 16.70 -24.76 17.57
C ASN A 589 16.74 -23.43 16.82
N VAL A 590 17.29 -22.40 17.48
CA VAL A 590 17.46 -21.06 16.93
C VAL A 590 18.79 -20.45 17.38
N ASN A 591 19.41 -19.64 16.53
CA ASN A 591 20.62 -18.86 16.85
C ASN A 591 20.65 -17.54 16.07
N ASP A 592 21.70 -16.72 16.20
CA ASP A 592 21.76 -15.40 15.54
C ASP A 592 21.73 -15.42 13.99
N THR A 593 21.88 -16.59 13.38
CA THR A 593 22.02 -16.74 11.91
C THR A 593 20.97 -17.62 11.27
N GLN A 594 20.33 -18.53 12.00
CA GLN A 594 19.37 -19.49 11.47
C GLN A 594 18.48 -20.12 12.55
N ALA A 595 17.39 -20.73 12.10
CA ALA A 595 16.59 -21.71 12.83
C ALA A 595 16.68 -23.08 12.14
N VAL A 596 16.55 -24.15 12.92
CA VAL A 596 16.31 -25.50 12.40
C VAL A 596 14.86 -25.87 12.71
N VAL A 597 14.13 -26.29 11.68
CA VAL A 597 12.70 -26.60 11.79
C VAL A 597 12.37 -27.94 11.14
N ASP A 598 11.34 -28.59 11.68
CA ASP A 598 10.69 -29.74 11.06
C ASP A 598 9.29 -29.32 10.62
N ILE A 599 8.84 -29.85 9.49
CA ILE A 599 7.52 -29.58 8.94
C ILE A 599 6.82 -30.90 8.67
N CYS A 600 5.60 -31.03 9.16
CA CYS A 600 4.75 -32.18 8.88
C CYS A 600 3.46 -31.78 8.19
N ARG A 601 2.97 -32.64 7.31
CA ARG A 601 1.62 -32.57 6.77
C ARG A 601 0.71 -33.51 7.55
N ILE A 602 -0.26 -32.92 8.24
CA ILE A 602 -1.30 -33.66 8.96
C ILE A 602 -2.30 -34.18 7.93
N THR A 603 -2.48 -35.49 7.86
CA THR A 603 -3.48 -36.15 7.01
C THR A 603 -4.71 -36.61 7.78
N GLU A 604 -4.57 -36.84 9.09
CA GLU A 604 -5.64 -37.24 10.01
C GLU A 604 -5.72 -36.25 11.18
N ASN A 605 -6.92 -35.74 11.47
CA ASN A 605 -7.07 -34.58 12.36
C ASN A 605 -7.19 -34.98 13.83
N GLY A 606 -6.05 -35.08 14.49
CA GLY A 606 -5.94 -35.20 15.95
C GLY A 606 -6.26 -36.58 16.52
N ARG A 607 -6.52 -37.56 15.67
CA ARG A 607 -6.46 -38.98 16.00
C ARG A 607 -5.93 -39.73 14.80
N GLU A 608 -4.93 -40.59 15.00
CA GLU A 608 -4.48 -41.53 13.99
C GLU A 608 -5.45 -42.72 13.86
N ASP A 609 -6.00 -42.90 12.65
CA ASP A 609 -6.88 -44.01 12.27
C ASP A 609 -6.12 -45.04 11.40
N SER A 610 -5.07 -44.63 10.69
CA SER A 610 -4.32 -45.47 9.75
C SER A 610 -3.11 -46.17 10.38
N CYS A 611 -3.35 -46.96 11.42
CA CYS A 611 -2.34 -47.57 12.31
C CYS A 611 -1.40 -48.66 11.73
N THR A 612 -1.25 -48.76 10.41
CA THR A 612 -0.43 -49.80 9.76
C THR A 612 0.24 -49.34 8.45
N ASP A 613 0.19 -48.05 8.12
CA ASP A 613 0.67 -47.52 6.83
C ASP A 613 2.13 -47.05 6.86
N GLY A 614 2.77 -47.07 8.03
CA GLY A 614 4.15 -46.67 8.25
C GLY A 614 4.34 -45.17 8.44
N LEU A 615 3.25 -44.40 8.53
CA LEU A 615 3.26 -42.95 8.57
C LEU A 615 2.77 -42.43 9.92
N ASP A 616 3.14 -41.19 10.24
CA ASP A 616 2.62 -40.41 11.37
C ASP A 616 1.62 -39.42 10.77
N ASN A 617 0.35 -39.80 10.74
CA ASN A 617 -0.73 -39.14 10.00
C ASN A 617 -1.30 -37.94 10.74
N ASP A 618 -1.14 -37.88 12.06
CA ASP A 618 -1.59 -36.75 12.88
C ASP A 618 -0.44 -35.76 13.26
N CYS A 619 0.80 -36.16 12.92
CA CYS A 619 2.06 -35.47 13.14
C CYS A 619 2.48 -35.34 14.62
N ASP A 620 2.07 -36.23 15.51
CA ASP A 620 2.44 -36.17 16.93
C ASP A 620 3.87 -36.64 17.25
N GLY A 621 4.53 -37.28 16.28
CA GLY A 621 5.88 -37.82 16.38
C GLY A 621 5.95 -39.33 16.55
N HIS A 622 4.81 -40.03 16.52
CA HIS A 622 4.71 -41.48 16.66
C HIS A 622 3.98 -42.10 15.45
N PRO A 623 4.61 -43.00 14.68
CA PRO A 623 3.92 -43.68 13.59
C PRO A 623 3.24 -45.00 14.02
N ASP A 624 2.06 -45.29 13.49
CA ASP A 624 1.35 -46.57 13.58
C ASP A 624 1.25 -47.14 15.02
N ALA A 625 1.77 -48.35 15.26
CA ALA A 625 1.70 -49.05 16.55
C ALA A 625 2.52 -48.35 17.66
N GLU A 626 3.41 -47.42 17.29
CA GLU A 626 4.08 -46.55 18.27
C GLU A 626 3.17 -45.41 18.74
N ASP A 627 2.14 -45.06 17.95
CA ASP A 627 1.14 -44.05 18.27
C ASP A 627 0.17 -44.54 19.37
N PRO A 628 0.00 -43.79 20.47
CA PRO A 628 -1.01 -44.08 21.49
C PRO A 628 -2.46 -44.20 20.97
N ASP A 629 -2.83 -43.53 19.88
CA ASP A 629 -4.18 -43.57 19.28
C ASP A 629 -4.50 -44.91 18.60
N CYS A 630 -3.46 -45.68 18.31
CA CYS A 630 -3.47 -46.98 17.66
C CYS A 630 -3.40 -48.18 18.62
N GLN A 631 -3.42 -47.91 19.94
CA GLN A 631 -3.45 -48.90 21.03
C GLN A 631 -4.83 -48.98 21.67
#